data_AF-A0A382DV49-F1
#
_entry.id   AF-A0A382DV49-F1
#
_cell.length_a   1.000
_cell.length_b   1.000
_cell.length_c   1.000
_cell.angle_alpha   90.00
_cell.angle_beta   90.00
_cell.angle_gamma   90.00
#
_symmetry.space_group_name_H-M   'P 1'
#
loop_
_entity.id
_entity.type
_entity.pdbx_description
1 polymer ?
#
loop_
_entity_poly.entity_id
_entity_poly.type
_entity_poly.pdbx_seq_one_letter_code
_entity_poly.pdbx_strand_id
1 'polypeptide(L)'
;MRVVVLLGGVSEEREVSLVSGCQVAAALRESGHDVVAIDPADGMLSQRDEEEILSTGVRLLPPGAIADAGALAAPFTMPEEIPAADVVFPALH
;
A
#
# COMPACT_ATOMS: atom_id res chain seq x y z
N MET A 1 -4.23 -17.04 -7.83
CA MET A 1 -3.73 -15.99 -8.74
C MET A 1 -2.70 -15.19 -8.00
N ARG A 2 -1.69 -14.70 -8.71
CA ARG A 2 -0.75 -13.72 -8.18
C ARG A 2 -1.37 -12.34 -8.31
N VAL A 3 -1.60 -11.68 -7.17
CA VAL A 3 -2.23 -10.37 -7.09
C VAL A 3 -1.24 -9.37 -6.51
N VAL A 4 -1.04 -8.25 -7.19
CA VAL A 4 -0.36 -7.10 -6.62
C VAL A 4 -1.40 -6.13 -6.10
N VAL A 5 -1.32 -5.75 -4.83
CA VAL A 5 -2.13 -4.68 -4.25
C VAL A 5 -1.28 -3.42 -4.17
N LEU A 6 -1.70 -2.37 -4.86
CA LEU A 6 -1.06 -1.05 -4.74
C LEU A 6 -1.74 -0.26 -3.62
N LEU A 7 -0.95 0.26 -2.68
CA LEU A 7 -1.42 0.97 -1.49
C LEU A 7 -0.45 2.11 -1.12
N GLY A 8 -0.80 2.98 -0.19
CA GLY A 8 0.06 4.10 0.23
C GLY A 8 0.15 5.22 -0.82
N GLY A 9 1.34 5.49 -1.34
CA GLY A 9 1.61 6.65 -2.21
C GLY A 9 1.93 7.94 -1.44
N VAL A 10 1.94 9.09 -2.13
CA VAL A 10 2.39 10.38 -1.55
C VAL A 10 1.25 11.37 -1.26
N SER A 11 -0.01 10.91 -1.30
CA SER A 11 -1.18 11.75 -1.07
C SER A 11 -1.39 12.06 0.42
N GLU A 12 -2.26 13.03 0.70
CA GLU A 12 -2.74 13.30 2.07
C GLU A 12 -3.55 12.13 2.64
N GLU A 13 -4.04 11.23 1.78
CA GLU A 13 -4.82 10.05 2.13
C GLU A 13 -3.95 8.78 2.25
N ARG A 14 -2.61 8.91 2.21
CA ARG A 14 -1.65 7.80 2.31
C ARG A 14 -1.98 6.83 3.45
N GLU A 15 -2.25 7.33 4.65
CA GLU A 15 -2.58 6.46 5.80
C GLU A 15 -3.86 5.64 5.57
N VAL A 16 -4.87 6.25 4.94
CA VAL A 16 -6.11 5.57 4.61
C VAL A 16 -5.84 4.47 3.58
N SER A 17 -5.04 4.78 2.55
CA SER A 17 -4.65 3.81 1.51
C SER A 17 -3.80 2.66 2.06
N LEU A 18 -2.86 2.94 2.96
CA LEU A 18 -2.06 1.89 3.62
C LEU A 18 -2.96 0.92 4.39
N VAL A 19 -3.85 1.43 5.24
CA VAL A 19 -4.72 0.58 6.08
C VAL A 19 -5.74 -0.19 5.24
N SER A 20 -6.44 0.47 4.32
CA SER A 20 -7.44 -0.18 3.46
C SER A 20 -6.78 -1.21 2.53
N GLY A 21 -5.61 -0.87 1.97
CA GLY A 21 -4.82 -1.77 1.13
C GLY A 21 -4.34 -3.01 1.89
N CYS A 22 -3.84 -2.88 3.12
CA CYS A 22 -3.42 -4.02 3.94
C CYS A 22 -4.61 -4.94 4.27
N GLN A 23 -5.79 -4.39 4.54
CA GLN A 23 -7.01 -5.19 4.76
C GLN A 23 -7.40 -5.98 3.50
N VAL A 24 -7.31 -5.35 2.32
CA VAL A 24 -7.55 -6.03 1.04
C VAL A 24 -6.52 -7.14 0.82
N ALA A 25 -5.23 -6.85 1.06
CA ALA A 25 -4.17 -7.84 0.89
C ALA A 25 -4.38 -9.07 1.79
N ALA A 26 -4.74 -8.85 3.07
CA ALA A 26 -5.09 -9.92 4.00
C ALA A 26 -6.29 -10.76 3.50
N ALA A 27 -7.39 -10.13 3.11
CA ALA A 27 -8.59 -10.83 2.63
C ALA A 27 -8.34 -11.66 1.35
N LEU A 28 -7.50 -11.14 0.44
CA LEU A 28 -7.09 -11.87 -0.76
C LEU A 28 -6.21 -13.09 -0.42
N ARG A 29 -5.31 -12.97 0.56
CA ARG A 29 -4.51 -14.12 1.04
C ARG A 29 -5.38 -15.17 1.72
N GLU A 30 -6.33 -14.75 2.56
CA GLU A 30 -7.32 -15.65 3.18
C GLU A 30 -8.17 -16.39 2.13
N SER A 31 -8.41 -15.75 0.99
CA SER A 31 -9.10 -16.34 -0.16
C SER A 31 -8.21 -17.29 -0.99
N GLY A 32 -6.96 -17.52 -0.59
CA GLY A 32 -6.02 -18.45 -1.23
C GLY A 32 -5.26 -17.87 -2.43
N HIS A 33 -5.10 -16.56 -2.50
CA HIS A 33 -4.29 -15.90 -3.53
C HIS A 33 -2.85 -15.67 -3.05
N ASP A 34 -1.92 -15.61 -4.01
CA ASP A 34 -0.54 -15.18 -3.76
C ASP A 34 -0.51 -13.65 -3.88
N VAL A 35 -0.24 -12.94 -2.78
CA VAL A 35 -0.46 -11.49 -2.71
C VAL A 35 0.80 -10.73 -2.32
N VAL A 36 1.14 -9.75 -3.14
CA VAL A 36 2.23 -8.80 -2.91
C VAL A 36 1.64 -7.42 -2.68
N ALA A 37 1.99 -6.78 -1.57
CA ALA A 37 1.65 -5.38 -1.30
C ALA A 37 2.80 -4.47 -1.75
N ILE A 38 2.48 -3.45 -2.55
CA ILE A 38 3.45 -2.47 -3.05
C ILE A 38 2.94 -1.06 -2.77
N ASP A 39 3.80 -0.28 -2.12
CA ASP A 39 3.67 1.15 -2.01
C ASP A 39 4.47 1.85 -3.11
N PRO A 40 3.84 2.64 -3.99
CA PRO A 40 4.59 3.36 -5.01
C PRO A 40 5.63 4.36 -4.48
N ALA A 41 5.51 4.79 -3.22
CA ALA A 41 6.47 5.68 -2.57
C ALA A 41 7.62 4.92 -1.90
N ASP A 42 7.34 3.77 -1.25
CA ASP A 42 8.30 3.08 -0.36
C ASP A 42 8.68 1.65 -0.81
N GLY A 43 8.05 1.12 -1.86
CA GLY A 43 8.33 -0.19 -2.44
C GLY A 43 7.48 -1.32 -1.84
N MET A 44 8.01 -2.56 -1.88
CA MET A 44 7.30 -3.74 -1.38
C MET A 44 7.18 -3.73 0.14
N LEU A 45 5.99 -4.07 0.64
CA LEU A 45 5.75 -4.28 2.06
C LEU A 45 5.95 -5.75 2.41
N SER A 46 6.60 -5.99 3.55
CA SER A 46 6.59 -7.30 4.21
C SER A 46 5.30 -7.49 5.01
N GLN A 47 4.97 -8.73 5.35
CA GLN A 47 3.82 -8.99 6.24
C GLN A 47 3.96 -8.31 7.61
N ARG A 48 5.19 -8.10 8.09
CA ARG A 48 5.43 -7.37 9.34
C ARG A 48 5.05 -5.90 9.22
N ASP A 49 5.36 -5.28 8.08
CA ASP A 49 5.00 -3.88 7.82
C ASP A 49 3.48 -3.74 7.75
N GLU A 50 2.80 -4.68 7.07
CA GLU A 50 1.34 -4.73 7.00
C GLU A 50 0.69 -4.88 8.39
N GLU A 51 1.21 -5.79 9.23
CA GLU A 51 0.74 -5.96 10.61
C GLU A 51 0.92 -4.70 11.45
N GLU A 52 2.05 -4.01 11.32
CA GLU A 52 2.32 -2.76 12.03
C GLU A 52 1.34 -1.65 11.61
N ILE A 53 1.09 -1.50 10.31
CA ILE A 53 0.11 -0.56 9.75
C ILE A 53 -1.29 -0.86 10.30
N LEU A 54 -1.72 -2.12 10.27
CA LEU A 54 -3.02 -2.53 10.77
C LEU A 54 -3.17 -2.31 12.28
N SER A 55 -2.09 -2.48 13.04
CA SER A 55 -2.08 -2.25 14.49
C SER A 55 -2.15 -0.77 14.87
N THR A 56 -1.60 0.11 14.02
CA THR A 56 -1.58 1.57 14.25
C THR A 56 -2.94 2.21 13.91
N GLY A 57 -3.61 1.69 12.88
CA GLY A 57 -4.91 2.20 12.43
C GLY A 57 -4.82 3.58 11.76
N VAL A 58 -5.97 4.11 11.35
CA VAL A 58 -6.07 5.44 10.71
C VAL A 58 -6.22 6.51 11.79
N ARG A 59 -5.42 7.58 11.74
CA ARG A 59 -5.58 8.71 12.67
C ARG A 59 -6.95 9.37 12.49
N LEU A 60 -7.62 9.64 13.60
CA LEU A 60 -9.00 10.21 13.62
C LEU A 60 -9.04 11.74 13.46
N LEU A 61 -7.90 12.40 13.42
CA LEU A 61 -7.83 13.85 13.23
C LEU A 61 -7.76 14.17 11.74
N PRO A 62 -8.54 15.16 11.25
CA PRO A 62 -8.45 15.59 9.85
C PRO A 62 -7.02 16.03 9.50
N PRO A 63 -6.54 15.82 8.25
CA PRO A 63 -5.21 16.24 7.84
C PRO A 63 -5.09 17.75 8.04
N GLY A 64 -4.34 18.15 9.06
CA GLY A 64 -4.29 19.52 9.53
C GLY A 64 -2.90 19.78 10.07
N ALA A 65 -2.01 20.16 9.15
CA ALA A 65 -0.60 20.47 9.33
C ALA A 65 0.32 19.24 9.48
N ILE A 66 1.05 18.89 8.40
CA ILE A 66 2.52 19.00 8.35
C ILE A 66 3.08 18.77 6.93
N ALA A 67 4.18 19.52 6.68
CA ALA A 67 5.29 19.37 5.74
C ALA A 67 4.97 19.16 4.25
N ASP A 68 5.45 20.10 3.43
CA ASP A 68 5.49 20.03 1.96
C ASP A 68 5.69 18.60 1.45
N ALA A 69 4.82 18.20 0.51
CA ALA A 69 4.95 17.03 -0.35
C ALA A 69 6.16 17.14 -1.31
N GLY A 70 7.30 17.62 -0.80
CA GLY A 70 8.54 17.93 -1.48
C GLY A 70 9.64 16.90 -1.26
N ALA A 71 9.33 15.73 -0.68
CA ALA A 71 10.19 14.59 -0.90
C ALA A 71 9.98 14.17 -2.36
N LEU A 72 10.97 14.45 -3.21
CA LEU A 72 11.06 13.82 -4.53
C LEU A 72 10.99 12.31 -4.29
N ALA A 73 9.81 11.73 -4.47
CA ALA A 73 9.65 10.29 -4.48
C ALA A 73 10.64 9.76 -5.51
N ALA A 74 11.49 8.81 -5.10
CA ALA A 74 12.31 8.10 -6.05
C ALA A 74 11.38 7.65 -7.19
N PRO A 75 11.75 7.83 -8.47
CA PRO A 75 10.89 7.46 -9.57
C PRO A 75 10.42 6.02 -9.35
N PHE A 76 9.10 5.84 -9.25
CA PHE A 76 8.49 4.53 -9.09
C PHE A 76 9.04 3.62 -10.17
N THR A 77 9.91 2.70 -9.76
CA THR A 77 10.49 1.72 -10.66
C THR A 77 9.56 0.53 -10.64
N MET A 78 9.01 0.19 -11.80
CA MET A 78 8.07 -0.93 -11.96
C MET A 78 8.68 -2.20 -11.37
N PRO A 79 8.20 -2.70 -10.22
CA PRO A 79 8.71 -3.92 -9.61
C PRO A 79 8.38 -5.12 -10.51
N GLU A 80 9.25 -6.13 -10.54
CA GLU A 80 9.06 -7.33 -11.39
C GLU A 80 7.77 -8.09 -11.05
N GLU A 81 7.26 -7.88 -9.85
CA GLU A 81 6.00 -8.39 -9.33
C GLU A 81 4.81 -7.90 -10.15
N ILE A 82 4.85 -6.68 -10.71
CA ILE A 82 3.72 -6.08 -11.43
C ILE A 82 3.50 -6.77 -12.79
N PRO A 83 4.52 -6.89 -13.67
CA PRO A 83 4.36 -7.65 -14.92
C PRO A 83 4.09 -9.15 -14.70
N ALA A 84 4.54 -9.71 -13.57
CA ALA A 84 4.32 -11.11 -13.22
C ALA A 84 2.95 -11.40 -12.59
N ALA A 85 2.16 -10.36 -12.27
CA ALA A 85 0.86 -10.52 -11.64
C ALA A 85 -0.22 -10.92 -12.65
N ASP A 86 -1.14 -11.78 -12.21
CA ASP A 86 -2.38 -12.05 -12.95
C ASP A 86 -3.33 -10.84 -12.88
N VAL A 87 -3.32 -10.14 -11.73
CA VAL A 87 -4.18 -8.98 -11.44
C VAL A 87 -3.40 -7.94 -10.63
N VAL A 88 -3.58 -6.67 -10.98
CA VAL A 88 -3.18 -5.53 -10.15
C VAL A 88 -4.43 -4.89 -9.57
N PHE A 89 -4.52 -4.81 -8.24
CA PHE A 89 -5.61 -4.18 -7.50
C PHE A 89 -5.16 -2.82 -6.94
N PRO A 90 -5.61 -1.70 -7.51
CA PRO A 90 -5.25 -0.37 -7.01
C PRO A 90 -6.12 0.02 -5.82
N ALA A 91 -5.57 -0.04 -4.61
CA ALA A 91 -6.15 0.47 -3.36
C ALA A 91 -5.55 1.84 -2.97
N LEU A 92 -5.25 2.69 -3.96
CA LEU A 92 -4.69 4.02 -3.78
C LEU A 92 -5.80 5.05 -3.51
N HIS A 93 -5.53 6.04 -2.67
CA HIS A 93 -6.43 7.15 -2.35
C HIS A 93 -5.73 8.48 -2.65
#